data_AF-K1RVR0-F1
#
_entry.id   AF-K1RVR0-F1
#
_cell.length_a   1.000
_cell.length_b   1.000
_cell.length_c   1.000
_cell.angle_alpha   90.00
_cell.angle_beta   90.00
_cell.angle_gamma   90.00
#
_symmetry.space_group_name_H-M   'P 1'
#
loop_
_entity.id
_entity.type
_entity.pdbx_description
1 polymer ?
#
loop_
_entity_poly.entity_id
_entity_poly.type
_entity_poly.pdbx_seq_one_letter_code
_entity_poly.pdbx_strand_id
1 'polypeptide(L)'
;MEENREPLSAIAIEKKLQLLRNKHFSEDTIALVKSDYEYGLKEEEISLYLNKSYDIEQMKILSECLHKDVPKDMIDIIKNTKYSVHQMQVSLEFYEKGVPVQTIKEVMDKGEKPITMRRLYEEVLEQLNKVKKQIPEESEYVKALISQMDEVVAKINHQNERYDALNKKLSEIETSKDDEGVRERLVKENQDKDALINSQQNELNKASSTIARLRDDIEKKDKEMKRMGDRIESLEDKIISVATENKKEAESKAEPQESQSVPQAEKKMVDTVAVPSEYAGCGKRDSGLLSDSGS
;
A
#
# COMPACT_ATOMS: atom_id res chain seq x y z
N MET A 1 20.26 0.83 -26.79
CA MET A 1 19.76 -0.09 -25.75
C MET A 1 19.32 0.82 -24.63
N GLU A 2 18.02 1.08 -24.49
CA GLU A 2 17.52 1.76 -23.29
C GLU A 2 17.67 0.75 -22.14
N GLU A 3 18.67 0.94 -21.29
CA GLU A 3 18.67 0.28 -19.99
C GLU A 3 17.42 0.79 -19.25
N ASN A 4 16.43 -0.08 -19.01
CA ASN A 4 15.33 0.21 -18.10
C ASN A 4 15.91 0.43 -16.70
N ARG A 5 16.25 1.67 -16.39
CA ARG A 5 16.77 2.08 -15.09
C ARG A 5 15.61 2.04 -14.10
N GLU A 6 15.61 1.08 -13.19
CA GLU A 6 14.62 1.04 -12.13
C GLU A 6 14.91 2.12 -11.08
N PRO A 7 13.98 3.05 -10.81
CA PRO A 7 14.19 4.09 -9.82
C PRO A 7 14.22 3.51 -8.41
N LEU A 8 15.01 4.13 -7.54
CA LEU A 8 15.02 3.81 -6.12
C LEU A 8 13.64 4.06 -5.50
N SER A 9 13.26 3.25 -4.51
CA SER A 9 12.02 3.50 -3.76
C SER A 9 12.02 4.92 -3.14
N ALA A 10 10.86 5.58 -3.11
CA ALA A 10 10.74 6.95 -2.59
C ALA A 10 11.31 7.11 -1.16
N ILE A 11 11.20 6.07 -0.32
CA ILE A 11 11.77 6.05 1.03
C ILE A 11 13.31 6.03 1.00
N ALA A 12 13.89 5.27 0.07
CA ALA A 12 15.34 5.22 -0.10
C ALA A 12 15.88 6.57 -0.63
N ILE A 13 15.20 7.18 -1.61
CA ILE A 13 15.53 8.51 -2.13
C ILE A 13 15.53 9.53 -0.99
N GLU A 14 14.45 9.62 -0.21
CA GLU A 14 14.34 10.60 0.89
C GLU A 14 15.46 10.43 1.93
N LYS A 15 15.81 9.18 2.30
CA LYS A 15 16.95 8.92 3.19
C LYS A 15 18.27 9.44 2.63
N LYS A 16 18.51 9.28 1.33
CA LYS A 16 19.72 9.80 0.66
C LYS A 16 19.72 11.33 0.63
N LEU A 17 18.58 11.97 0.33
CA LEU A 17 18.46 13.42 0.33
C LEU A 17 18.68 14.03 1.72
N GLN A 18 18.20 13.37 2.79
CA GLN A 18 18.48 13.80 4.17
C GLN A 18 19.98 13.78 4.49
N LEU A 19 20.73 12.78 4.00
CA LEU A 19 22.19 12.75 4.17
C LEU A 19 22.87 13.93 3.46
N LEU A 20 22.37 14.35 2.30
CA LEU A 20 22.89 15.52 1.59
C LEU A 20 22.56 16.82 2.32
N ARG A 21 21.36 16.94 2.89
CA ARG A 21 20.98 18.08 3.75
C ARG A 21 21.90 18.18 4.98
N ASN A 22 22.21 17.04 5.62
CA ASN A 22 23.15 16.98 6.74
C ASN A 22 24.60 17.36 6.34
N LYS A 23 24.98 17.16 5.08
CA LYS A 23 26.28 17.57 4.53
C LYS A 23 26.33 19.03 4.07
N HIS A 24 25.25 19.78 4.27
CA HIS A 24 25.07 21.18 3.87
C HIS A 24 25.22 21.42 2.36
N PHE A 25 24.68 20.53 1.53
CA PHE A 25 24.46 20.83 0.12
C PHE A 25 23.32 21.85 -0.04
N SER A 26 23.34 22.63 -1.12
CA SER A 26 22.27 23.59 -1.42
C SER A 26 20.98 22.85 -1.80
N GLU A 27 19.84 23.52 -1.62
CA GLU A 27 18.54 22.97 -2.03
C GLU A 27 18.50 22.70 -3.55
N ASP A 28 19.17 23.50 -4.37
CA ASP A 28 19.26 23.24 -5.81
C ASP A 28 20.01 21.95 -6.13
N THR A 29 21.11 21.65 -5.42
CA THR A 29 21.83 20.38 -5.59
C THR A 29 20.97 19.21 -5.11
N ILE A 30 20.22 19.38 -4.01
CA ILE A 30 19.32 18.35 -3.50
C ILE A 30 18.19 18.09 -4.51
N ALA A 31 17.61 19.14 -5.11
CA ALA A 31 16.57 19.02 -6.13
C ALA A 31 17.08 18.32 -7.40
N LEU A 32 18.31 18.64 -7.83
CA LEU A 32 18.96 17.96 -8.95
C LEU A 32 19.11 16.46 -8.67
N VAL A 33 19.73 16.11 -7.54
CA VAL A 33 19.94 14.71 -7.16
C VAL A 33 18.63 13.94 -7.00
N LYS A 34 17.59 14.60 -6.50
CA LYS A 34 16.26 14.00 -6.41
C LYS A 34 15.73 13.61 -7.80
N SER A 35 15.78 14.54 -8.76
CA SER A 35 15.37 14.28 -10.15
C SER A 35 16.17 13.12 -10.75
N ASP A 36 17.47 13.07 -10.48
CA ASP A 36 18.37 12.04 -11.01
C ASP A 36 18.07 10.65 -10.42
N TYR A 37 17.77 10.56 -9.12
CA TYR A 37 17.33 9.31 -8.51
C TYR A 37 15.94 8.87 -9.01
N GLU A 38 15.03 9.81 -9.25
CA GLU A 38 13.71 9.54 -9.84
C GLU A 38 13.81 9.07 -11.30
N TYR A 39 14.81 9.54 -12.04
CA TYR A 39 15.17 9.04 -13.37
C TYR A 39 15.80 7.63 -13.32
N GLY A 40 16.32 7.21 -12.17
CA GLY A 40 16.95 5.90 -11.98
C GLY A 40 18.48 5.92 -12.11
N LEU A 41 19.13 7.08 -11.98
CA LEU A 41 20.58 7.14 -11.83
C LEU A 41 21.02 6.45 -10.53
N LYS A 42 22.10 5.67 -10.62
CA LYS A 42 22.67 4.94 -9.49
C LYS A 42 23.51 5.88 -8.62
N GLU A 43 23.72 5.48 -7.38
CA GLU A 43 24.53 6.25 -6.42
C GLU A 43 25.96 6.48 -6.93
N GLU A 44 26.55 5.50 -7.62
CA GLU A 44 27.88 5.65 -8.22
C GLU A 44 27.91 6.73 -9.30
N GLU A 45 26.84 6.85 -10.08
CA GLU A 45 26.73 7.85 -11.14
C GLU A 45 26.52 9.26 -10.57
N ILE A 46 25.63 9.38 -9.60
CA ILE A 46 25.36 10.64 -8.90
C ILE A 46 26.62 11.12 -8.15
N SER A 47 27.43 10.19 -7.62
CA SER A 47 28.69 10.53 -6.97
C SER A 47 29.72 11.17 -7.90
N LEU A 48 29.60 11.01 -9.23
CA LEU A 48 30.53 11.58 -10.20
C LEU A 48 30.47 13.11 -10.23
N TYR A 49 29.29 13.70 -10.05
CA TYR A 49 29.10 15.15 -10.07
C TYR A 49 28.89 15.75 -8.67
N LEU A 50 28.64 14.94 -7.63
CA LEU A 50 28.49 15.41 -6.25
C LEU A 50 29.83 15.79 -5.60
N ASN A 51 30.46 16.85 -6.10
CA ASN A 51 31.69 17.41 -5.56
C ASN A 51 31.50 18.89 -5.20
N LYS A 52 31.92 19.29 -4.00
CA LYS A 52 31.82 20.67 -3.49
C LYS A 52 32.66 21.68 -4.29
N SER A 53 33.58 21.22 -5.13
CA SER A 53 34.34 22.10 -6.04
C SER A 53 33.54 22.53 -7.26
N TYR A 54 32.42 21.86 -7.57
CA TYR A 54 31.57 22.24 -8.69
C TYR A 54 30.49 23.23 -8.24
N ASP A 55 30.18 24.17 -9.11
CA ASP A 55 28.95 24.95 -9.01
C ASP A 55 27.74 24.12 -9.48
N ILE A 56 26.53 24.63 -9.23
CA ILE A 56 25.30 23.91 -9.57
C ILE A 56 25.13 23.76 -11.08
N GLU A 57 25.63 24.71 -11.87
CA GLU A 57 25.58 24.66 -13.33
C GLU A 57 26.49 23.55 -13.90
N GLN A 58 27.69 23.38 -13.36
CA GLN A 58 28.61 22.29 -13.69
C GLN A 58 28.01 20.94 -13.31
N MET A 59 27.38 20.84 -12.13
CA MET A 59 26.67 19.62 -11.71
C MET A 59 25.54 19.25 -12.68
N LYS A 60 24.77 20.23 -13.14
CA LYS A 60 23.69 20.02 -14.13
C LYS A 60 24.22 19.47 -15.46
N ILE A 61 25.34 19.99 -15.96
CA ILE A 61 25.93 19.49 -17.22
C ILE A 61 26.39 18.03 -17.05
N LEU A 62 27.02 17.70 -15.92
CA LEU A 62 27.45 16.33 -15.67
C LEU A 62 26.27 15.37 -15.47
N SER A 63 25.21 15.80 -14.79
CA SER A 63 23.93 15.05 -14.70
C SER A 63 23.32 14.83 -16.08
N GLU A 64 23.30 15.86 -16.94
CA GLU A 64 22.82 15.75 -18.32
C GLU A 64 23.64 14.77 -19.16
N CYS A 65 24.97 14.72 -18.97
CA CYS A 65 25.81 13.72 -19.63
C CYS A 65 25.40 12.28 -19.26
N LEU A 66 25.00 12.05 -18.00
CA LEU A 66 24.56 10.74 -17.52
C LEU A 66 23.18 10.36 -18.07
N HIS A 67 22.27 11.33 -18.24
CA HIS A 67 20.97 11.10 -18.87
C HIS A 67 21.05 10.81 -20.37
N LYS A 68 22.09 11.30 -21.05
CA LYS A 68 22.31 11.09 -22.49
C LYS A 68 23.21 9.87 -22.79
N ASP A 69 23.49 9.04 -21.79
CA ASP A 69 24.39 7.89 -21.86
C ASP A 69 25.75 8.23 -22.50
N VAL A 70 26.27 9.43 -22.21
CA VAL A 70 27.58 9.86 -22.69
C VAL A 70 28.64 8.92 -22.11
N PRO A 71 29.55 8.38 -22.93
CA PRO A 71 30.52 7.40 -22.48
C PRO A 71 31.49 8.03 -21.46
N LYS A 72 31.97 7.18 -20.54
CA LYS A 72 32.76 7.62 -19.38
C LYS A 72 34.03 8.38 -19.76
N ASP A 73 34.65 8.04 -20.88
CA ASP A 73 35.83 8.73 -21.42
C ASP A 73 35.56 10.20 -21.76
N MET A 74 34.38 10.49 -22.31
CA MET A 74 33.94 11.85 -22.61
C MET A 74 33.54 12.59 -21.32
N ILE A 75 32.84 11.93 -20.40
CA ILE A 75 32.53 12.51 -19.07
C ILE A 75 33.82 12.87 -18.32
N ASP A 76 34.86 12.04 -18.43
CA ASP A 76 36.16 12.27 -17.81
C ASP A 76 36.89 13.51 -18.35
N ILE A 77 36.64 13.87 -19.61
CA ILE A 77 37.12 15.13 -20.19
C ILE A 77 36.29 16.29 -19.63
N ILE A 78 34.95 16.20 -19.71
CA ILE A 78 34.04 17.28 -19.31
C ILE A 78 34.18 17.62 -17.82
N LYS A 79 34.36 16.62 -16.95
CA LYS A 79 34.47 16.81 -15.49
C LYS A 79 35.73 17.55 -15.04
N ASN A 80 36.66 17.88 -15.92
CA ASN A 80 37.86 18.60 -15.52
C ASN A 80 37.52 19.99 -14.98
N THR A 81 37.79 20.21 -13.68
CA THR A 81 37.47 21.44 -12.94
C THR A 81 38.12 22.71 -13.49
N LYS A 82 39.07 22.59 -14.42
CA LYS A 82 39.70 23.71 -15.12
C LYS A 82 38.79 24.34 -16.17
N TYR A 83 37.76 23.63 -16.62
CA TYR A 83 36.87 24.10 -17.67
C TYR A 83 35.71 24.91 -17.07
N SER A 84 35.38 26.01 -17.75
CA SER A 84 34.19 26.79 -17.44
C SER A 84 32.91 26.04 -17.81
N VAL A 85 31.78 26.39 -17.17
CA VAL A 85 30.43 25.90 -17.51
C VAL A 85 30.17 25.93 -19.01
N HIS A 86 30.53 27.05 -19.68
CA HIS A 86 30.32 27.21 -21.12
C HIS A 86 31.18 26.24 -21.95
N GLN A 87 32.42 25.96 -21.53
CA GLN A 87 33.28 25.01 -22.21
C GLN A 87 32.78 23.57 -22.04
N MET A 88 32.29 23.22 -20.85
CA MET A 88 31.65 21.92 -20.60
C MET A 88 30.42 21.73 -21.48
N GLN A 89 29.56 22.75 -21.57
CA GLN A 89 28.35 22.71 -22.39
C GLN A 89 28.67 22.60 -23.89
N VAL A 90 29.64 23.39 -24.39
CA VAL A 90 30.09 23.32 -25.79
C VAL A 90 30.69 21.94 -26.10
N SER A 91 31.42 21.33 -25.17
CA SER A 91 31.98 19.99 -25.35
C SER A 91 30.89 18.93 -25.53
N LEU A 92 29.85 18.98 -24.70
CA LEU A 92 28.70 18.10 -24.80
C LEU A 92 27.98 18.29 -26.15
N GLU A 93 27.74 19.54 -26.56
CA GLU A 93 27.14 19.86 -27.85
C GLU A 93 27.95 19.32 -29.04
N PHE A 94 29.29 19.37 -28.97
CA PHE A 94 30.15 18.82 -30.03
C PHE A 94 30.08 17.31 -30.10
N TYR A 95 30.02 16.65 -28.95
CA TYR A 95 29.88 15.20 -28.88
C TYR A 95 28.55 14.75 -29.50
N GLU A 96 27.44 15.42 -29.16
CA GLU A 96 26.11 15.14 -29.72
C GLU A 96 26.05 15.31 -31.25
N LYS A 97 26.84 16.23 -31.79
CA LYS A 97 26.94 16.45 -33.23
C LYS A 97 27.96 15.55 -33.93
N GLY A 98 28.53 14.58 -33.22
CA GLY A 98 29.38 13.53 -33.78
C GLY A 98 30.85 13.92 -33.95
N VAL A 99 31.34 14.96 -33.26
CA VAL A 99 32.76 15.30 -33.28
C VAL A 99 33.55 14.24 -32.50
N PRO A 100 34.67 13.73 -33.03
CA PRO A 100 35.50 12.76 -32.31
C PRO A 100 35.96 13.29 -30.96
N VAL A 101 35.86 12.45 -29.91
CA VAL A 101 36.24 12.76 -28.52
C VAL A 101 37.66 13.33 -28.43
N GLN A 102 38.59 12.78 -29.23
CA GLN A 102 39.98 13.25 -29.30
C GLN A 102 40.09 14.70 -29.78
N THR A 103 39.33 15.08 -30.80
CA THR A 103 39.29 16.45 -31.31
C THR A 103 38.71 17.40 -30.28
N ILE A 104 37.66 16.99 -29.56
CA ILE A 104 37.07 17.82 -28.49
C ILE A 104 38.09 18.07 -27.39
N LYS A 105 38.81 17.02 -26.95
CA LYS A 105 39.87 17.14 -25.94
C LYS A 105 40.95 18.14 -26.35
N GLU A 106 41.45 18.06 -27.59
CA GLU A 106 42.48 18.97 -28.09
C GLU A 106 42.01 20.43 -28.16
N VAL A 107 40.76 20.64 -28.53
CA VAL A 107 40.17 21.97 -28.65
C VAL A 107 39.94 22.55 -27.23
N MET A 108 39.57 21.70 -26.27
CA MET A 108 39.39 22.07 -24.86
C MET A 108 40.71 22.38 -24.15
N ASP A 109 41.76 21.59 -24.40
CA ASP A 109 43.09 21.78 -23.79
C ASP A 109 43.78 23.07 -24.27
N LYS A 110 43.39 23.61 -25.44
CA LYS A 110 43.88 24.91 -25.92
C LYS A 110 43.34 26.09 -25.09
N GLY A 111 42.37 25.87 -24.20
CA GLY A 111 41.86 26.89 -23.28
C GLY A 111 41.21 28.09 -23.99
N GLU A 112 40.77 27.88 -25.22
CA GLU A 112 40.28 28.94 -26.10
C GLU A 112 38.86 29.39 -25.72
N LYS A 113 38.49 30.61 -26.15
CA LYS A 113 37.18 31.20 -25.83
C LYS A 113 36.06 30.39 -26.51
N PRO A 114 34.87 30.26 -25.92
CA PRO A 114 33.76 29.49 -26.50
C PRO A 114 33.42 29.85 -27.96
N ILE A 115 33.64 31.11 -28.35
CA ILE A 115 33.45 31.59 -29.72
C ILE A 115 34.43 30.95 -30.71
N THR A 116 35.71 30.85 -30.35
CA THR A 116 36.71 30.22 -31.22
C THR A 116 36.55 28.71 -31.25
N MET A 117 36.11 28.09 -30.15
CA MET A 117 35.69 26.68 -30.11
C MET A 117 34.59 26.40 -31.14
N ARG A 118 33.55 27.24 -31.19
CA ARG A 118 32.45 27.12 -32.16
C ARG A 118 32.94 27.27 -33.60
N ARG A 119 33.90 28.16 -33.85
CA ARG A 119 34.51 28.31 -35.17
C ARG A 119 35.30 27.07 -35.58
N LEU A 120 36.08 26.50 -34.66
CA LEU A 120 36.82 25.25 -34.89
C LEU A 120 35.87 24.09 -35.17
N TYR A 121 34.72 24.04 -34.50
CA TYR A 121 33.66 23.09 -34.79
C TYR A 121 33.11 23.23 -36.21
N GLU A 122 32.86 24.46 -36.64
CA GLU A 122 32.37 24.75 -37.99
C GLU A 122 33.40 24.32 -39.05
N GLU A 123 34.69 24.56 -38.79
CA GLU A 123 35.81 24.09 -39.63
C GLU A 123 35.90 22.54 -39.67
N VAL A 124 35.79 21.85 -38.53
CA VAL A 124 35.81 20.38 -38.45
C VAL A 124 34.59 19.76 -39.15
N LEU A 125 33.40 20.34 -38.98
CA LEU A 125 32.21 19.92 -39.72
C LEU A 125 32.39 20.08 -41.23
N GLU A 126 32.95 21.21 -41.66
CA GLU A 126 33.18 21.46 -43.07
C GLU A 126 34.17 20.46 -43.67
N GLN A 127 35.22 20.11 -42.90
CA GLN A 127 36.15 19.04 -43.26
C GLN A 127 35.48 17.67 -43.32
N LEU A 128 34.68 17.29 -42.32
CA LEU A 128 33.92 16.03 -42.33
C LEU A 128 32.94 15.96 -43.51
N ASN A 129 32.27 17.07 -43.84
CA ASN A 129 31.38 17.15 -44.99
C ASN A 129 32.14 17.07 -46.33
N LYS A 130 33.34 17.66 -46.42
CA LYS A 130 34.21 17.53 -47.60
C LYS A 130 34.69 16.10 -47.77
N VAL A 131 35.13 15.44 -46.69
CA VAL A 131 35.53 14.04 -46.68
C VAL A 131 34.35 13.14 -47.07
N LYS A 132 33.16 13.36 -46.51
CA LYS A 132 31.93 12.61 -46.86
C LYS A 132 31.53 12.74 -48.33
N LYS A 133 31.76 13.92 -48.95
CA LYS A 133 31.52 14.16 -50.38
C LYS A 133 32.59 13.55 -51.30
N GLN A 134 33.77 13.21 -50.77
CA GLN A 134 34.91 12.67 -51.52
C GLN A 134 35.09 11.16 -51.35
N ILE A 135 34.28 10.48 -50.51
CA ILE A 135 34.25 9.02 -50.48
C ILE A 135 33.69 8.55 -51.84
N PRO A 136 34.47 7.85 -52.66
CA PRO A 136 33.96 7.26 -53.89
C PRO A 136 32.91 6.23 -53.51
N GLU A 137 31.77 6.30 -54.19
CA GLU A 137 30.62 5.41 -54.11
C GLU A 137 30.93 3.96 -54.61
N GLU A 138 32.18 3.49 -54.49
CA GLU A 138 32.72 2.32 -55.21
C GLU A 138 33.54 1.36 -54.33
N SER A 139 33.03 1.01 -53.15
CA SER A 139 33.43 -0.26 -52.54
C SER A 139 32.16 -1.07 -52.30
N GLU A 140 31.99 -2.18 -53.03
CA GLU A 140 30.89 -3.12 -52.85
C GLU A 140 30.69 -3.51 -51.38
N TYR A 141 31.76 -3.50 -50.60
CA TYR A 141 31.74 -3.72 -49.16
C TYR A 141 30.96 -2.64 -48.39
N VAL A 142 31.14 -1.36 -48.74
CA VAL A 142 30.40 -0.25 -48.11
C VAL A 142 28.92 -0.31 -48.50
N LYS A 143 28.62 -0.70 -49.75
CA LYS A 143 27.24 -0.89 -50.21
C LYS A 143 26.54 -2.07 -49.51
N ALA A 144 27.27 -3.18 -49.31
CA ALA A 144 26.78 -4.32 -48.53
C ALA A 144 26.58 -3.97 -47.06
N LEU A 145 27.48 -3.18 -46.47
CA LEU A 145 27.36 -2.73 -45.08
C LEU A 145 26.20 -1.76 -44.88
N ILE A 146 25.98 -0.83 -45.82
CA ILE A 146 24.81 0.06 -45.84
C ILE A 146 23.53 -0.77 -45.97
N SER A 147 23.50 -1.76 -46.87
CA SER A 147 22.34 -2.64 -47.03
C SER A 147 22.04 -3.48 -45.78
N GLN A 148 23.07 -3.93 -45.05
CA GLN A 148 22.89 -4.60 -43.76
C GLN A 148 22.42 -3.63 -42.66
N MET A 149 22.93 -2.40 -42.66
CA MET A 149 22.44 -1.35 -41.76
C MET A 149 20.97 -1.04 -42.01
N ASP A 150 20.53 -0.91 -43.27
CA ASP A 150 19.13 -0.67 -43.61
C ASP A 150 18.22 -1.82 -43.14
N GLU A 151 18.67 -3.07 -43.27
CA GLU A 151 17.93 -4.24 -42.79
C GLU A 151 17.83 -4.29 -41.25
N VAL A 152 18.90 -3.90 -40.55
CA VAL A 152 18.92 -3.79 -39.08
C VAL A 152 18.03 -2.64 -38.62
N VAL A 153 18.06 -1.48 -39.29
CA VAL A 153 17.19 -0.33 -39.01
C VAL A 153 15.73 -0.69 -39.22
N ALA A 154 15.39 -1.44 -40.27
CA ALA A 154 14.04 -1.93 -40.48
C ALA A 154 13.57 -2.88 -39.35
N LYS A 155 14.44 -3.79 -38.88
CA LYS A 155 14.15 -4.66 -37.73
C LYS A 155 13.98 -3.87 -36.43
N ILE A 156 14.79 -2.83 -36.21
CA ILE A 156 14.67 -1.93 -35.06
C ILE A 156 13.36 -1.14 -35.12
N ASN A 157 12.97 -0.59 -36.27
CA ASN A 157 11.70 0.11 -36.41
C ASN A 157 10.51 -0.80 -36.12
N HIS A 158 10.52 -2.03 -36.65
CA HIS A 158 9.45 -2.99 -36.35
C HIS A 158 9.41 -3.38 -34.86
N GLN A 159 10.58 -3.46 -34.20
CA GLN A 159 10.65 -3.65 -32.76
C GLN A 159 10.13 -2.44 -31.99
N ASN A 160 10.49 -1.21 -32.38
CA ASN A 160 9.97 0.01 -31.76
C ASN A 160 8.45 0.10 -31.87
N GLU A 161 7.87 -0.18 -33.04
CA GLU A 161 6.42 -0.23 -33.22
C GLU A 161 5.76 -1.27 -32.28
N ARG A 162 6.41 -2.42 -32.08
CA ARG A 162 5.95 -3.45 -31.14
C ARG A 162 6.09 -3.00 -29.68
N TYR A 163 7.16 -2.30 -29.33
CA TYR A 163 7.35 -1.72 -27.99
C TYR A 163 6.36 -0.58 -27.71
N ASP A 164 6.04 0.25 -28.70
CA ASP A 164 5.02 1.29 -28.59
C ASP A 164 3.63 0.68 -28.38
N ALA A 165 3.31 -0.38 -29.13
CA ALA A 165 2.07 -1.13 -28.93
C ALA A 165 2.02 -1.79 -27.54
N LEU A 166 3.15 -2.30 -27.04
CA LEU A 166 3.27 -2.88 -25.71
C LEU A 166 3.14 -1.81 -24.61
N ASN A 167 3.82 -0.67 -24.75
CA ASN A 167 3.76 0.45 -23.80
C ASN A 167 2.37 1.08 -23.76
N LYS A 168 1.69 1.18 -24.91
CA LYS A 168 0.29 1.59 -24.95
C LYS A 168 -0.60 0.62 -24.18
N LYS A 169 -0.37 -0.69 -24.32
CA LYS A 169 -1.09 -1.72 -23.55
C LYS A 169 -0.76 -1.68 -22.05
N LEU A 170 0.49 -1.43 -21.68
CA LEU A 170 0.91 -1.20 -20.29
C LEU A 170 0.23 0.05 -19.71
N SER A 171 0.19 1.15 -20.46
CA SER A 171 -0.50 2.38 -20.03
C SER A 171 -2.01 2.16 -19.89
N GLU A 172 -2.64 1.38 -20.77
CA GLU A 172 -4.05 0.98 -20.63
C GLU A 172 -4.30 0.13 -19.35
N ILE A 173 -3.33 -0.70 -18.93
CA ILE A 173 -3.40 -1.50 -17.69
C ILE A 173 -3.14 -0.63 -16.44
N GLU A 174 -2.16 0.26 -16.47
CA GLU A 174 -1.89 1.18 -15.35
C GLU A 174 -3.03 2.18 -15.14
N THR A 175 -3.72 2.56 -16.22
CA THR A 175 -4.86 3.50 -16.18
C THR A 175 -6.22 2.81 -16.13
N SER A 176 -6.29 1.48 -16.05
CA SER A 176 -7.57 0.79 -15.91
C SER A 176 -8.19 1.13 -14.56
N LYS A 177 -9.04 2.16 -14.58
CA LYS A 177 -9.80 2.75 -13.46
C LYS A 177 -10.67 1.74 -12.70
N ASP A 178 -10.83 0.54 -13.22
CA ASP A 178 -11.65 -0.51 -12.61
C ASP A 178 -11.05 -0.99 -11.28
N ASP A 179 -9.73 -1.11 -11.17
CA ASP A 179 -9.08 -1.57 -9.94
C ASP A 179 -9.11 -0.52 -8.82
N GLU A 180 -9.00 0.77 -9.16
CA GLU A 180 -9.05 1.85 -8.18
C GLU A 180 -10.48 2.08 -7.66
N GLY A 181 -11.49 2.01 -8.54
CA GLY A 181 -12.90 2.12 -8.14
C GLY A 181 -13.41 0.91 -7.34
N VAL A 182 -12.88 -0.29 -7.58
CA VAL A 182 -13.14 -1.46 -6.73
C VAL A 182 -12.47 -1.29 -5.37
N ARG A 183 -11.21 -0.82 -5.33
CA ARG A 183 -10.50 -0.58 -4.07
C ARG A 183 -11.21 0.47 -3.21
N GLU A 184 -11.62 1.59 -3.79
CA GLU A 184 -12.30 2.67 -3.06
C GLU A 184 -13.65 2.21 -2.48
N ARG A 185 -14.44 1.44 -3.26
CA ARG A 185 -15.68 0.82 -2.77
C ARG A 185 -15.43 -0.13 -1.60
N LEU A 186 -14.44 -1.02 -1.72
CA LEU A 186 -14.08 -1.96 -0.66
C LEU A 186 -13.60 -1.25 0.62
N VAL A 187 -12.82 -0.17 0.48
CA VAL A 187 -12.38 0.63 1.64
C VAL A 187 -13.57 1.26 2.34
N LYS A 188 -14.49 1.87 1.58
CA LYS A 188 -15.69 2.49 2.15
C LYS A 188 -16.62 1.49 2.83
N GLU A 189 -16.86 0.35 2.20
CA GLU A 189 -17.67 -0.72 2.78
C GLU A 189 -17.07 -1.27 4.09
N ASN A 190 -15.74 -1.40 4.17
CA ASN A 190 -15.08 -1.80 5.41
C ASN A 190 -15.22 -0.75 6.51
N GLN A 191 -15.06 0.53 6.19
CA GLN A 191 -15.27 1.62 7.15
C GLN A 191 -16.71 1.63 7.70
N ASP A 192 -17.70 1.42 6.84
CA ASP A 192 -19.10 1.34 7.23
C ASP A 192 -19.36 0.13 8.15
N LYS A 193 -18.76 -1.03 7.85
CA LYS A 193 -18.85 -2.23 8.70
C LYS A 193 -18.18 -2.02 10.05
N ASP A 194 -17.01 -1.39 10.10
CA ASP A 194 -16.32 -1.08 11.36
C ASP A 194 -17.13 -0.11 12.24
N ALA A 195 -17.80 0.87 11.62
CA ALA A 195 -18.70 1.77 12.34
C ALA A 195 -19.90 1.01 12.93
N LEU A 196 -20.49 0.08 12.18
CA LEU A 196 -21.59 -0.75 12.64
C LEU A 196 -21.16 -1.69 13.78
N ILE A 197 -19.99 -2.32 13.67
CA ILE A 197 -19.42 -3.19 14.71
C ILE A 197 -19.21 -2.39 16.00
N ASN A 198 -18.65 -1.19 15.92
CA ASN A 198 -18.47 -0.32 17.09
C ASN A 198 -19.81 0.07 17.74
N SER A 199 -20.83 0.37 16.94
CA SER A 199 -22.17 0.65 17.44
C SER A 199 -22.77 -0.55 18.18
N GLN A 200 -22.69 -1.75 17.59
CA GLN A 200 -23.16 -2.98 18.20
C GLN A 200 -22.40 -3.32 19.49
N GLN A 201 -21.08 -3.12 19.51
CA GLN A 201 -20.25 -3.32 20.70
C GLN A 201 -20.67 -2.38 21.83
N ASN A 202 -20.98 -1.12 21.52
CA ASN A 202 -21.48 -0.17 22.51
C ASN A 202 -22.84 -0.59 23.08
N GLU A 203 -23.76 -1.06 22.24
CA GLU A 203 -25.06 -1.58 22.71
C GLU A 203 -24.90 -2.85 23.56
N LEU A 204 -24.02 -3.77 23.15
CA LEU A 204 -23.68 -4.96 23.95
C LEU A 204 -23.10 -4.59 25.31
N ASN A 205 -22.23 -3.58 25.37
CA ASN A 205 -21.66 -3.09 26.63
C ASN A 205 -22.75 -2.48 27.54
N LYS A 206 -23.69 -1.71 26.97
CA LYS A 206 -24.84 -1.17 27.72
C LYS A 206 -25.72 -2.30 28.26
N ALA A 207 -26.11 -3.25 27.41
CA ALA A 207 -26.90 -4.39 27.81
C ALA A 207 -26.21 -5.22 28.90
N SER A 208 -24.91 -5.47 28.74
CA SER A 208 -24.08 -6.17 29.73
C SER A 208 -24.06 -5.45 31.07
N SER A 209 -23.96 -4.11 31.07
CA SER A 209 -24.02 -3.31 32.30
C SER A 209 -25.37 -3.41 33.00
N THR A 210 -26.47 -3.46 32.24
CA THR A 210 -27.82 -3.65 32.78
C THR A 210 -28.01 -5.05 33.34
N ILE A 211 -27.51 -6.08 32.66
CA ILE A 211 -27.54 -7.47 33.14
C ILE A 211 -26.77 -7.59 34.47
N ALA A 212 -25.61 -6.95 34.60
CA ALA A 212 -24.86 -6.95 35.85
C ALA A 212 -25.67 -6.34 37.01
N ARG A 213 -26.29 -5.17 36.81
CA ARG A 213 -27.15 -4.54 37.83
C ARG A 213 -28.32 -5.41 38.23
N LEU A 214 -29.02 -6.01 37.25
CA LEU A 214 -30.15 -6.90 37.53
C LEU A 214 -29.71 -8.15 38.30
N ARG A 215 -28.54 -8.71 38.00
CA ARG A 215 -27.98 -9.83 38.77
C ARG A 215 -27.71 -9.43 40.23
N ASP A 216 -27.13 -8.27 40.46
CA ASP A 216 -26.89 -7.75 41.82
C ASP A 216 -28.21 -7.56 42.58
N ASP A 217 -29.24 -7.05 41.91
CA ASP A 217 -30.56 -6.84 42.51
C ASP A 217 -31.29 -8.15 42.80
N ILE A 218 -31.18 -9.15 41.91
CA ILE A 218 -31.68 -10.51 42.17
C ILE A 218 -30.97 -11.10 43.38
N GLU A 219 -29.64 -11.00 43.48
CA GLU A 219 -28.89 -11.54 44.62
C GLU A 219 -29.31 -10.88 45.94
N LYS A 220 -29.53 -9.56 45.95
CA LYS A 220 -30.06 -8.85 47.13
C LYS A 220 -31.46 -9.35 47.50
N LYS A 221 -32.33 -9.52 46.50
CA LYS A 221 -33.70 -10.00 46.71
C LYS A 221 -33.74 -11.44 47.21
N ASP A 222 -32.89 -12.31 46.70
CA ASP A 222 -32.76 -13.69 47.19
C ASP A 222 -32.29 -13.75 48.64
N LYS A 223 -31.33 -12.90 49.03
CA LYS A 223 -30.89 -12.79 50.43
C LYS A 223 -32.01 -12.29 51.34
N GLU A 224 -32.80 -11.32 50.90
CA GLU A 224 -33.97 -10.81 51.63
C GLU A 224 -35.06 -11.89 51.76
N MET A 225 -35.33 -12.63 50.69
CA MET A 225 -36.30 -13.72 50.67
C MET A 225 -35.91 -14.86 51.60
N LYS A 226 -34.63 -15.26 51.64
CA LYS A 226 -34.12 -16.23 52.62
C LYS A 226 -34.35 -15.76 54.06
N ARG A 227 -34.02 -14.51 54.38
CA ARG A 227 -34.26 -13.94 55.73
C ARG A 227 -35.74 -13.91 56.11
N MET A 228 -36.62 -13.60 55.17
CA MET A 228 -38.07 -13.66 55.40
C MET A 228 -38.53 -15.10 55.60
N GLY A 229 -38.02 -16.06 54.81
CA GLY A 229 -38.27 -17.49 54.98
C GLY A 229 -37.89 -17.99 56.37
N ASP A 230 -36.65 -17.74 56.81
CA ASP A 230 -36.16 -18.11 58.15
C ASP A 230 -37.06 -17.53 59.26
N ARG A 231 -37.58 -16.31 59.05
CA ARG A 231 -38.47 -15.65 60.00
C ARG A 231 -39.88 -16.24 60.00
N ILE A 232 -40.40 -16.64 58.84
CA ILE A 232 -41.68 -17.33 58.72
C ILE A 232 -41.59 -18.69 59.41
N GLU A 233 -40.55 -19.48 59.12
CA GLU A 233 -40.30 -20.78 59.76
C GLU A 233 -40.22 -20.64 61.29
N SER A 234 -39.49 -19.64 61.80
CA SER A 234 -39.45 -19.35 63.24
C SER A 234 -40.81 -18.97 63.84
N LEU A 235 -41.67 -18.29 63.08
CA LEU A 235 -43.02 -17.96 63.53
C LEU A 235 -43.95 -19.17 63.48
N GLU A 236 -43.83 -20.01 62.45
CA GLU A 236 -44.57 -21.27 62.32
C GLU A 236 -44.24 -22.22 63.47
N ASP A 237 -42.96 -22.40 63.80
CA ASP A 237 -42.51 -23.18 64.95
C ASP A 237 -43.12 -22.70 66.27
N LYS A 238 -43.17 -21.37 66.48
CA LYS A 238 -43.80 -20.75 67.66
C LYS A 238 -45.31 -20.96 67.70
N ILE A 239 -45.98 -20.88 66.55
CA ILE A 239 -47.42 -21.15 66.47
C ILE A 239 -47.70 -22.61 66.81
N ILE A 240 -46.90 -23.54 66.29
CA ILE A 240 -47.02 -24.97 66.59
C ILE A 240 -46.74 -25.24 68.07
N SER A 241 -45.70 -24.63 68.66
CA SER A 241 -45.40 -24.78 70.08
C SER A 241 -46.55 -24.29 70.96
N VAL A 242 -47.08 -23.09 70.68
CA VAL A 242 -48.22 -22.52 71.42
C VAL A 242 -49.49 -23.36 71.22
N ALA A 243 -49.76 -23.85 70.01
CA ALA A 243 -50.91 -24.71 69.73
C ALA A 243 -50.80 -26.06 70.46
N THR A 244 -49.60 -26.65 70.55
CA THR A 244 -49.36 -27.89 71.28
C THR A 244 -49.40 -27.70 72.79
N GLU A 245 -48.93 -26.58 73.33
CA GLU A 245 -49.10 -26.19 74.74
C GLU A 245 -50.58 -25.99 75.08
N ASN A 246 -51.32 -25.22 74.28
CA ASN A 246 -52.76 -25.01 74.45
C ASN A 246 -53.55 -26.32 74.32
N LYS A 247 -53.13 -27.25 73.44
CA LYS A 247 -53.73 -28.58 73.32
C LYS A 247 -53.43 -29.46 74.53
N LYS A 248 -52.21 -29.43 75.07
CA LYS A 248 -51.86 -30.13 76.32
C LYS A 248 -52.61 -29.56 77.54
N GLU A 249 -52.82 -28.25 77.59
CA GLU A 249 -53.66 -27.61 78.61
C GLU A 249 -55.15 -27.97 78.45
N ALA A 250 -55.66 -28.03 77.21
CA ALA A 250 -57.03 -28.44 76.92
C ALA A 250 -57.29 -29.94 77.18
N GLU A 251 -56.31 -30.82 76.88
CA GLU A 251 -56.37 -32.26 77.15
C GLU A 251 -56.27 -32.59 78.65
N SER A 252 -55.82 -31.66 79.50
CA SER A 252 -55.88 -31.80 80.96
C SER A 252 -57.28 -31.53 81.56
N LYS A 253 -58.30 -31.22 80.73
CA LYS A 253 -59.63 -30.80 81.20
C LYS A 253 -60.87 -31.42 80.50
N ALA A 254 -60.76 -32.37 79.57
CA ALA A 254 -61.97 -32.99 78.99
C ALA A 254 -61.77 -34.45 78.52
N GLU A 255 -62.68 -35.33 78.98
CA GLU A 255 -62.88 -36.71 78.52
C GLU A 255 -63.70 -36.80 77.21
N PRO A 256 -63.65 -37.93 76.48
CA PRO A 256 -63.93 -38.00 75.04
C PRO A 256 -65.32 -38.59 74.70
N GLN A 257 -65.89 -38.20 73.55
CA GLN A 257 -66.87 -39.04 72.84
C GLN A 257 -66.79 -38.92 71.30
N GLU A 258 -67.01 -40.09 70.69
CA GLU A 258 -67.04 -40.44 69.26
C GLU A 258 -68.17 -39.77 68.46
N SER A 259 -67.94 -39.56 67.15
CA SER A 259 -68.52 -40.37 66.04
C SER A 259 -68.85 -39.58 64.75
N GLN A 260 -68.33 -40.15 63.65
CA GLN A 260 -68.91 -40.39 62.31
C GLN A 260 -69.25 -39.29 61.27
N SER A 261 -68.64 -39.52 60.10
CA SER A 261 -69.22 -39.61 58.73
C SER A 261 -69.07 -38.45 57.72
N VAL A 262 -68.68 -38.88 56.50
CA VAL A 262 -68.31 -38.25 55.21
C VAL A 262 -69.62 -38.06 54.36
N PRO A 263 -69.77 -37.35 53.18
CA PRO A 263 -68.75 -37.06 52.15
C PRO A 263 -68.86 -35.79 51.23
N GLN A 264 -67.75 -35.56 50.50
CA GLN A 264 -67.53 -35.14 49.08
C GLN A 264 -68.41 -34.09 48.37
N ALA A 265 -67.77 -33.08 47.76
CA ALA A 265 -68.20 -32.48 46.49
C ALA A 265 -67.03 -31.83 45.71
N GLU A 266 -66.93 -32.21 44.44
CA GLU A 266 -65.99 -31.74 43.41
C GLU A 266 -66.33 -30.33 42.88
N LYS A 267 -65.35 -29.60 42.32
CA LYS A 267 -65.56 -28.74 41.13
C LYS A 267 -64.26 -28.31 40.42
N LYS A 268 -64.08 -28.88 39.22
CA LYS A 268 -63.52 -28.41 37.93
C LYS A 268 -62.70 -27.09 37.87
N MET A 269 -61.47 -27.15 37.37
CA MET A 269 -60.99 -26.93 35.97
C MET A 269 -61.13 -25.49 35.45
N VAL A 270 -60.00 -24.85 35.10
CA VAL A 270 -59.76 -24.12 33.82
C VAL A 270 -58.24 -24.14 33.52
N ASP A 271 -57.92 -24.49 32.28
CA ASP A 271 -56.61 -24.61 31.65
C ASP A 271 -56.32 -23.36 30.78
N THR A 272 -55.17 -23.32 30.08
CA THR A 272 -54.70 -22.36 29.03
C THR A 272 -53.99 -21.10 29.56
N VAL A 273 -52.80 -20.65 29.10
CA VAL A 273 -52.20 -20.68 27.75
C VAL A 273 -50.66 -20.73 27.78
N ALA A 274 -50.13 -21.72 27.04
CA ALA A 274 -48.95 -21.80 26.17
C ALA A 274 -47.77 -20.80 26.25
N VAL A 275 -46.57 -21.40 26.38
CA VAL A 275 -45.26 -20.85 25.98
C VAL A 275 -44.80 -21.63 24.74
N PRO A 276 -44.33 -21.00 23.64
CA PRO A 276 -43.61 -21.72 22.59
C PRO A 276 -42.11 -21.71 22.90
N SER A 277 -41.60 -22.90 23.22
CA SER A 277 -40.20 -23.28 23.11
C SER A 277 -40.08 -24.16 21.86
N GLU A 278 -39.17 -23.85 20.93
CA GLU A 278 -38.50 -24.89 20.15
C GLU A 278 -37.22 -24.34 19.47
N TYR A 279 -36.08 -24.79 20.00
CA TYR A 279 -34.80 -24.91 19.32
C TYR A 279 -34.53 -26.42 19.14
N ALA A 280 -34.55 -26.90 17.91
CA ALA A 280 -33.91 -28.12 17.40
C ALA A 280 -34.22 -28.15 15.88
N GLY A 281 -33.38 -28.56 14.95
CA GLY A 281 -32.15 -29.31 15.01
C GLY A 281 -31.91 -29.83 13.59
N CYS A 282 -30.67 -29.67 13.16
CA CYS A 282 -30.02 -30.14 11.94
C CYS A 282 -30.52 -31.47 11.35
N GLY A 283 -30.55 -31.55 10.00
CA GLY A 283 -30.17 -32.76 9.27
C GLY A 283 -31.17 -33.27 8.23
N LYS A 284 -30.89 -33.03 6.95
CA LYS A 284 -31.13 -34.01 5.87
C LYS A 284 -30.10 -33.83 4.76
N ARG A 285 -29.27 -34.86 4.60
CA ARG A 285 -28.50 -35.19 3.41
C ARG A 285 -29.50 -35.75 2.40
N ASP A 286 -29.47 -35.27 1.16
CA ASP A 286 -29.89 -36.07 0.02
C ASP A 286 -28.93 -35.86 -1.15
N SER A 287 -28.45 -37.01 -1.62
CA SER A 287 -27.53 -37.25 -2.71
C SER A 287 -28.28 -37.43 -4.02
N GLY A 288 -27.75 -36.87 -5.11
CA GLY A 288 -28.12 -37.16 -6.50
C GLY A 288 -27.38 -36.19 -7.43
N LEU A 289 -26.13 -36.45 -7.81
CA LEU A 289 -25.70 -37.23 -8.98
C LEU A 289 -26.41 -36.87 -10.31
N LEU A 290 -25.59 -36.26 -11.18
CA LEU A 290 -25.35 -36.59 -12.60
C LEU A 290 -26.10 -35.83 -13.73
N SER A 291 -25.24 -35.27 -14.62
CA SER A 291 -25.33 -35.07 -16.08
C SER A 291 -26.32 -34.00 -16.58
N ASP A 292 -26.06 -33.18 -17.60
CA ASP A 292 -25.22 -33.27 -18.81
C ASP A 292 -25.14 -31.84 -19.41
N SER A 293 -23.98 -31.31 -19.82
CA SER A 293 -23.45 -31.25 -21.20
C SER A 293 -24.08 -30.24 -22.19
N GLY A 294 -23.22 -29.40 -22.80
CA GLY A 294 -23.39 -28.69 -24.08
C GLY A 294 -23.70 -27.19 -23.95
N SER A 295 -22.98 -26.23 -24.55
CA SER A 295 -21.93 -26.19 -25.59
C SER A 295 -21.03 -24.98 -25.37
#